data_AF-A0A3G8M6X1-F1
#
_entry.id   AF-A0A3G8M6X1-F1
#
_cell.length_a   1.000
_cell.length_b   1.000
_cell.length_c   1.000
_cell.angle_alpha   90.00
_cell.angle_beta   90.00
_cell.angle_gamma   90.00
#
_symmetry.space_group_name_H-M   'P 1'
#
loop_
_entity.id
_entity.type
_entity.pdbx_description
1 polymer ?
#
loop_
_entity_poly.entity_id
_entity_poly.type
_entity_poly.pdbx_seq_one_letter_code
_entity_poly.pdbx_strand_id
1 'polypeptide(L)'
;MNRISAKRGGASSPTYARSLAGSKRTRARIRGAAFVGSLAFAYGAHAELLKFETHPEGANEAVHATVKLDGTSYEIAGTLAKPAKPPSGAKALLLETQPSEDVKPLALERGLAVLTLDFAKLPDKARAPALRDVLGHLRGALKIKRVLGRAQGSDADAMSDEAPAFDGLLLRDASREPAAPTRFIASWGADAYWREKPRVDFTNAAPANGRRFYLAGIAASTTATNCAAPVNARPSAPALRALFAALDEWTAKGVAPPASRAPLDADLASAQDLKWPKIPALPAPPEGARRVPKIDADGNEVPGLRLPDLALPIATYTGFNAQKDKKGPLCVAGAAIPFAATKVDREKNADSRSALVERYGSRAYFVATMRVIADKLVKERLLLQQDADAYVAAARSAPF
;
A
#
# COMPACT_ATOMS: atom_id res chain seq x y z
N MET A 1 47.88 24.48 -33.19
CA MET A 1 48.84 24.01 -34.23
C MET A 1 48.47 22.55 -34.52
N ASN A 2 48.01 22.04 -35.66
CA ASN A 2 47.79 22.43 -37.07
C ASN A 2 46.49 21.68 -37.50
N ARG A 3 45.40 22.33 -37.97
CA ARG A 3 44.99 22.62 -39.38
C ARG A 3 45.37 21.61 -40.47
N ILE A 4 44.35 21.09 -41.18
CA ILE A 4 44.02 21.22 -42.64
C ILE A 4 42.71 20.38 -42.88
N SER A 5 41.56 21.04 -43.11
CA SER A 5 40.79 21.23 -44.39
C SER A 5 40.30 19.95 -45.11
N ALA A 6 39.18 19.86 -45.84
CA ALA A 6 37.90 20.55 -46.03
C ALA A 6 37.35 20.08 -47.41
N LYS A 7 36.06 19.76 -47.53
CA LYS A 7 35.17 19.83 -48.74
C LYS A 7 33.82 19.22 -48.35
N ARG A 8 32.69 19.92 -48.17
CA ARG A 8 31.80 20.76 -49.03
C ARG A 8 31.12 20.06 -50.20
N GLY A 9 29.78 20.18 -50.21
CA GLY A 9 28.80 19.88 -51.28
C GLY A 9 27.68 19.00 -50.71
N GLY A 10 26.40 19.36 -50.63
CA GLY A 10 25.62 20.43 -51.23
C GLY A 10 24.21 19.87 -51.54
N ALA A 11 23.22 20.36 -50.78
CA ALA A 11 21.77 20.51 -51.07
C ALA A 11 21.03 19.53 -52.01
N SER A 12 19.86 19.05 -51.54
CA SER A 12 18.56 19.40 -52.17
C SER A 12 17.40 18.65 -51.50
N SER A 13 16.42 19.40 -50.98
CA SER A 13 15.04 18.94 -50.76
C SER A 13 14.34 18.68 -52.10
N PRO A 14 13.19 18.00 -52.08
CA PRO A 14 12.08 18.56 -52.83
C PRO A 14 10.76 18.53 -52.07
N THR A 15 10.14 19.70 -52.07
CA THR A 15 8.70 19.92 -51.98
C THR A 15 8.13 19.74 -53.39
N TYR A 16 7.00 19.04 -53.59
CA TYR A 16 6.14 19.28 -54.74
C TYR A 16 4.67 19.08 -54.39
N ALA A 17 3.87 20.04 -54.84
CA ALA A 17 2.45 20.19 -54.61
C ALA A 17 1.62 19.76 -55.84
N ARG A 18 0.37 19.35 -55.56
CA ARG A 18 -0.89 19.49 -56.32
C ARG A 18 -0.95 19.10 -57.81
N SER A 19 -1.96 18.28 -58.16
CA SER A 19 -3.09 18.70 -59.03
C SER A 19 -4.23 17.66 -59.10
N LEU A 20 -5.42 18.14 -59.44
CA LEU A 20 -6.78 17.59 -59.45
C LEU A 20 -7.16 16.83 -60.74
N ALA A 21 -8.05 15.82 -60.60
CA ALA A 21 -9.18 15.44 -61.49
C ALA A 21 -9.65 14.03 -61.05
N GLY A 22 -10.90 13.58 -61.01
CA GLY A 22 -12.20 14.08 -61.44
C GLY A 22 -13.22 12.95 -61.21
N SER A 23 -14.40 13.31 -60.68
CA SER A 23 -15.73 12.69 -60.80
C SER A 23 -15.90 11.16 -60.96
N LYS A 24 -16.62 10.54 -60.02
CA LYS A 24 -17.95 9.93 -60.28
C LYS A 24 -18.69 9.66 -58.96
N ARG A 25 -19.77 10.42 -58.73
CA ARG A 25 -20.74 10.20 -57.65
C ARG A 25 -21.76 9.14 -58.09
N THR A 26 -21.78 8.00 -57.41
CA THR A 26 -22.89 7.03 -57.52
C THR A 26 -23.83 7.26 -56.34
N ARG A 27 -25.04 7.77 -56.62
CA ARG A 27 -26.13 7.87 -55.64
C ARG A 27 -26.75 6.48 -55.45
N ALA A 28 -26.52 5.85 -54.29
CA ALA A 28 -27.36 4.76 -53.82
C ALA A 28 -28.42 5.33 -52.86
N ARG A 29 -29.69 5.26 -53.26
CA ARG A 29 -30.86 5.48 -52.39
C ARG A 29 -30.94 4.30 -51.43
N ILE A 30 -30.74 4.53 -50.14
CA ILE A 30 -31.17 3.60 -49.09
C ILE A 30 -32.32 4.27 -48.34
N ARG A 31 -33.46 3.59 -48.37
CA ARG A 31 -34.70 3.95 -47.68
C ARG A 31 -34.50 3.87 -46.17
N GLY A 32 -35.25 4.71 -45.45
CA GLY A 32 -35.06 4.99 -44.04
C GLY A 32 -35.12 3.78 -43.11
N ALA A 33 -34.28 3.85 -42.09
CA ALA A 33 -34.55 3.34 -40.76
C ALA A 33 -33.97 4.39 -39.81
N ALA A 34 -34.85 5.11 -39.11
CA ALA A 34 -34.43 5.98 -38.01
C ALA A 34 -33.90 5.07 -36.89
N PHE A 35 -32.58 4.89 -36.84
CA PHE A 35 -31.94 4.33 -35.67
C PHE A 35 -31.96 5.44 -34.60
N VAL A 36 -33.00 5.43 -33.78
CA VAL A 36 -32.97 6.11 -32.48
C VAL A 36 -31.93 5.35 -31.66
N GLY A 37 -30.69 5.80 -31.74
CA GLY A 37 -29.65 5.37 -30.82
C GLY A 37 -30.07 5.83 -29.43
N SER A 38 -30.68 4.94 -28.66
CA SER A 38 -30.81 5.10 -27.22
C SER A 38 -29.40 5.27 -26.66
N LEU A 39 -28.99 6.51 -26.40
CA LEU A 39 -27.96 6.78 -25.41
C LEU A 39 -28.54 6.28 -24.09
N ALA A 40 -28.28 5.02 -23.78
CA ALA A 40 -28.37 4.53 -22.42
C ALA A 40 -27.28 5.29 -21.64
N PHE A 41 -27.66 6.42 -21.04
CA PHE A 41 -26.96 6.88 -19.87
C PHE A 41 -27.04 5.71 -18.88
N ALA A 42 -25.91 5.02 -18.68
CA ALA A 42 -25.77 4.15 -17.54
C ALA A 42 -25.90 5.06 -16.31
N TYR A 43 -27.13 5.20 -15.83
CA TYR A 43 -27.39 5.79 -14.52
C TYR A 43 -26.64 4.89 -13.54
N GLY A 44 -25.48 5.36 -13.08
CA GLY A 44 -24.80 4.74 -11.96
C GLY A 44 -25.78 4.64 -10.81
N ALA A 45 -25.71 3.54 -10.05
CA ALA A 45 -26.56 3.31 -8.88
C ALA A 45 -26.66 4.60 -8.04
N HIS A 46 -27.87 5.11 -7.85
CA HIS A 46 -28.12 6.27 -7.02
C HIS A 46 -28.07 5.83 -5.56
N ALA A 47 -27.03 6.26 -4.84
CA ALA A 47 -27.05 6.29 -3.39
C ALA A 47 -27.74 7.59 -2.92
N GLU A 48 -28.37 7.52 -1.75
CA GLU A 48 -28.86 8.68 -1.02
C GLU A 48 -28.55 8.49 0.47
N LEU A 49 -27.79 9.40 1.06
CA LEU A 49 -27.62 9.47 2.52
C LEU A 49 -28.92 9.97 3.16
N LEU A 50 -29.67 9.05 3.76
CA LEU A 50 -30.94 9.36 4.43
C LEU A 50 -30.72 9.98 5.81
N LYS A 51 -29.66 9.54 6.50
CA LYS A 51 -29.44 9.86 7.91
C LYS A 51 -27.95 9.89 8.23
N PHE A 52 -27.53 10.87 9.02
CA PHE A 52 -26.19 10.93 9.62
C PHE A 52 -26.29 11.57 11.00
N GLU A 53 -26.10 10.78 12.04
CA GLU A 53 -26.20 11.21 13.44
C GLU A 53 -24.93 10.89 14.21
N THR A 54 -24.63 11.75 15.17
CA THR A 54 -23.51 11.59 16.11
C THR A 54 -24.04 11.65 17.54
N HIS A 55 -23.62 10.72 18.39
CA HIS A 55 -23.97 10.70 19.82
C HIS A 55 -22.71 10.60 20.68
N PRO A 56 -22.62 11.31 21.82
CA PRO A 56 -21.47 11.16 22.72
C PRO A 56 -21.26 9.70 23.19
N GLU A 57 -20.03 9.21 23.10
CA GLU A 57 -19.63 7.86 23.53
C GLU A 57 -18.23 7.90 24.16
N GLY A 58 -18.19 8.15 25.47
CA GLY A 58 -16.93 8.32 26.20
C GLY A 58 -16.13 9.52 25.70
N ALA A 59 -14.89 9.28 25.24
CA ALA A 59 -14.02 10.30 24.66
C ALA A 59 -14.26 10.56 23.15
N ASN A 60 -15.13 9.76 22.51
CA ASN A 60 -15.46 9.84 21.10
C ASN A 60 -16.96 10.13 20.93
N GLU A 61 -17.41 10.20 19.68
CA GLU A 61 -18.82 10.18 19.30
C GLU A 61 -19.12 8.90 18.52
N ALA A 62 -20.17 8.18 18.89
CA ALA A 62 -20.77 7.13 18.06
C ALA A 62 -21.39 7.77 16.81
N VAL A 63 -21.20 7.16 15.65
CA VAL A 63 -21.75 7.62 14.38
C VAL A 63 -22.70 6.57 13.83
N HIS A 64 -23.89 7.01 13.43
CA HIS A 64 -24.87 6.18 12.73
C HIS A 64 -25.27 6.87 11.43
N ALA A 65 -25.04 6.20 10.31
CA ALA A 65 -25.45 6.67 9.00
C ALA A 65 -26.31 5.64 8.28
N THR A 66 -27.37 6.10 7.63
CA THR A 66 -28.23 5.27 6.80
C THR A 66 -28.09 5.72 5.36
N VAL A 67 -27.65 4.82 4.48
CA VAL A 67 -27.55 5.08 3.04
C VAL A 67 -28.54 4.17 2.31
N LYS A 68 -29.33 4.76 1.41
CA LYS A 68 -30.23 4.03 0.52
C LYS A 68 -29.56 3.87 -0.84
N LEU A 69 -29.45 2.63 -1.33
CA LEU A 69 -28.90 2.33 -2.65
C LEU A 69 -29.85 1.37 -3.39
N ASP A 70 -30.26 1.77 -4.60
CA ASP A 70 -31.19 1.02 -5.45
C ASP A 70 -32.49 0.61 -4.71
N GLY A 71 -32.97 1.46 -3.79
CA GLY A 71 -34.16 1.20 -2.98
C GLY A 71 -33.92 0.46 -1.66
N THR A 72 -32.73 -0.13 -1.46
CA THR A 72 -32.36 -0.84 -0.22
C THR A 72 -31.62 0.09 0.73
N SER A 73 -32.01 0.11 2.01
CA SER A 73 -31.31 0.90 3.04
C SER A 73 -30.26 0.06 3.76
N TYR A 74 -29.10 0.66 4.00
CA TYR A 74 -27.99 0.06 4.70
C TYR A 74 -27.55 0.95 5.85
N GLU A 75 -27.38 0.33 7.01
CA GLU A 75 -26.84 0.98 8.21
C GLU A 75 -25.32 0.89 8.21
N ILE A 76 -24.69 2.02 8.52
CA ILE A 76 -23.25 2.20 8.62
C ILE A 76 -22.97 2.70 10.04
N ALA A 77 -22.33 1.86 10.83
CA ALA A 77 -21.85 2.24 12.16
C ALA A 77 -20.47 2.88 12.06
N GLY A 78 -20.13 3.74 13.01
CA GLY A 78 -18.83 4.37 13.03
C GLY A 78 -18.51 5.08 14.34
N THR A 79 -17.35 5.72 14.37
CA THR A 79 -16.92 6.58 15.46
C THR A 79 -16.27 7.85 14.92
N LEU A 80 -16.48 8.97 15.61
CA LEU A 80 -15.82 10.24 15.35
C LEU A 80 -14.97 10.61 16.56
N ALA A 81 -13.66 10.67 16.37
CA ALA A 81 -12.71 11.15 17.35
C ALA A 81 -12.23 12.56 16.99
N LYS A 82 -12.19 13.45 17.98
CA LYS A 82 -11.75 14.85 17.81
C LYS A 82 -10.39 15.06 18.49
N PRO A 83 -9.50 15.88 17.91
CA PRO A 83 -8.21 16.19 18.53
C PRO A 83 -8.40 16.96 19.84
N ALA A 84 -7.58 16.67 20.87
CA ALA A 84 -7.71 17.26 22.21
C ALA A 84 -7.50 18.79 22.22
N LYS A 85 -6.60 19.29 21.37
CA LYS A 85 -6.44 20.72 21.08
C LYS A 85 -6.76 20.92 19.60
N PRO A 86 -8.03 21.12 19.22
CA PRO A 86 -8.31 21.45 17.85
C PRO A 86 -7.58 22.76 17.54
N PRO A 87 -6.71 22.85 16.51
CA PRO A 87 -6.39 24.16 15.99
C PRO A 87 -7.73 24.84 15.69
N SER A 88 -7.87 26.11 16.08
CA SER A 88 -9.10 26.89 15.91
C SER A 88 -9.77 26.57 14.56
N GLY A 89 -10.89 25.86 14.60
CA GLY A 89 -11.61 25.40 13.42
C GLY A 89 -10.90 24.32 12.59
N ALA A 90 -10.41 23.22 13.17
CA ALA A 90 -9.85 22.07 12.45
C ALA A 90 -10.77 21.67 11.27
N LYS A 91 -10.33 21.97 10.04
CA LYS A 91 -11.06 21.66 8.79
C LYS A 91 -10.45 20.48 8.06
N ALA A 92 -9.76 19.60 8.79
CA ALA A 92 -9.12 18.42 8.25
C ALA A 92 -9.67 17.16 8.93
N LEU A 93 -10.01 16.18 8.11
CA LEU A 93 -10.57 14.91 8.53
C LEU A 93 -9.73 13.77 7.93
N LEU A 94 -9.45 12.74 8.72
CA LEU A 94 -9.09 11.42 8.23
C LEU A 94 -10.35 10.54 8.27
N LEU A 95 -10.79 10.05 7.12
CA LEU A 95 -11.81 9.02 7.01
C LEU A 95 -11.14 7.65 6.92
N GLU A 96 -11.51 6.73 7.80
CA GLU A 96 -11.05 5.34 7.79
C GLU A 96 -12.22 4.37 7.60
N THR A 97 -12.05 3.31 6.81
CA THR A 97 -13.07 2.25 6.73
C THR A 97 -12.79 1.05 7.64
N GLN A 98 -11.62 1.04 8.28
CA GLN A 98 -11.28 0.09 9.34
C GLN A 98 -10.54 0.81 10.46
N PRO A 99 -10.84 0.50 11.73
CA PRO A 99 -10.10 1.04 12.86
C PRO A 99 -8.59 0.84 12.70
N SER A 100 -7.82 1.85 13.08
CA SER A 100 -6.36 1.76 13.18
C SER A 100 -5.90 2.19 14.55
N GLU A 101 -5.22 1.30 15.27
CA GLU A 101 -4.55 1.65 16.52
C GLU A 101 -3.26 2.46 16.29
N ASP A 102 -2.82 2.59 15.03
CA ASP A 102 -1.53 3.18 14.68
C ASP A 102 -1.64 4.56 14.03
N VAL A 103 -2.55 4.71 13.05
CA VAL A 103 -2.68 5.95 12.26
C VAL A 103 -3.62 6.94 12.92
N LYS A 104 -4.70 6.47 13.56
CA LYS A 104 -5.68 7.33 14.24
C LYS A 104 -5.05 8.21 15.33
N PRO A 105 -4.21 7.69 16.26
CA PRO A 105 -3.58 8.55 17.27
C PRO A 105 -2.73 9.65 16.63
N LEU A 106 -1.92 9.29 15.63
CA LEU A 106 -1.07 10.24 14.90
C LEU A 106 -1.90 11.29 14.14
N ALA A 107 -3.04 10.92 13.56
CA ALA A 107 -3.94 11.87 12.91
C ALA A 107 -4.49 12.91 13.90
N LEU A 108 -4.91 12.46 15.09
CA LEU A 108 -5.39 13.33 16.17
C LEU A 108 -4.30 14.27 16.68
N GLU A 109 -3.08 13.75 16.92
CA GLU A 109 -1.91 14.56 17.31
C GLU A 109 -1.58 15.64 16.28
N ARG A 110 -1.79 15.33 14.99
CA ARG A 110 -1.58 16.25 13.87
C ARG A 110 -2.79 17.17 13.61
N GLY A 111 -3.82 17.10 14.45
CA GLY A 111 -4.98 18.00 14.42
C GLY A 111 -6.07 17.64 13.41
N LEU A 112 -6.07 16.41 12.89
CA LEU A 112 -7.17 15.89 12.08
C LEU A 112 -8.22 15.25 12.99
N ALA A 113 -9.50 15.54 12.77
CA ALA A 113 -10.55 14.67 13.28
C ALA A 113 -10.46 13.31 12.57
N VAL A 114 -10.87 12.23 13.23
CA VAL A 114 -10.85 10.88 12.64
C VAL A 114 -12.26 10.33 12.66
N LEU A 115 -12.82 10.08 11.48
CA LEU A 115 -14.09 9.41 11.29
C LEU A 115 -13.80 7.98 10.81
N THR A 116 -14.20 6.98 11.60
CA THR A 116 -14.14 5.58 11.18
C THR A 116 -15.54 5.11 10.83
N LEU A 117 -15.76 4.55 9.64
CA LEU A 117 -17.06 4.00 9.21
C LEU A 117 -16.90 2.54 8.79
N ASP A 118 -17.71 1.65 9.35
CA ASP A 118 -17.70 0.23 9.00
C ASP A 118 -18.51 -0.03 7.73
N PHE A 119 -17.80 -0.29 6.63
CA PHE A 119 -18.39 -0.66 5.34
C PHE A 119 -18.40 -2.18 5.10
N ALA A 120 -17.96 -3.00 6.06
CA ALA A 120 -17.85 -4.44 5.85
C ALA A 120 -19.19 -5.11 5.52
N LYS A 121 -20.30 -4.55 6.03
CA LYS A 121 -21.67 -5.03 5.77
C LYS A 121 -22.26 -4.53 4.45
N LEU A 122 -21.61 -3.57 3.78
CA LEU A 122 -22.06 -3.08 2.49
C LEU A 122 -21.63 -4.04 1.37
N PRO A 123 -22.52 -4.36 0.42
CA PRO A 123 -22.11 -5.06 -0.79
C PRO A 123 -21.10 -4.20 -1.57
N ASP A 124 -20.13 -4.82 -2.24
CA ASP A 124 -19.02 -4.10 -2.90
C ASP A 124 -19.49 -2.96 -3.82
N LYS A 125 -20.55 -3.20 -4.59
CA LYS A 125 -21.15 -2.18 -5.49
C LYS A 125 -21.73 -0.97 -4.77
N ALA A 126 -22.02 -1.06 -3.48
CA ALA A 126 -22.60 0.02 -2.68
C ALA A 126 -21.54 0.87 -1.98
N ARG A 127 -20.30 0.37 -1.85
CA ARG A 127 -19.27 1.04 -1.03
C ARG A 127 -18.85 2.41 -1.59
N ALA A 128 -18.57 2.48 -2.89
CA ALA A 128 -18.20 3.73 -3.55
C ALA A 128 -19.35 4.77 -3.54
N PRO A 129 -20.59 4.43 -3.94
CA PRO A 129 -21.72 5.37 -3.84
C PRO A 129 -21.99 5.84 -2.40
N ALA A 130 -21.97 4.93 -1.41
CA ALA A 130 -22.17 5.31 -0.01
C ALA A 130 -21.07 6.26 0.49
N LEU A 131 -19.82 5.99 0.12
CA LEU A 131 -18.69 6.84 0.45
C LEU A 131 -18.85 8.26 -0.12
N ARG A 132 -19.26 8.38 -1.38
CA ARG A 132 -19.49 9.67 -2.05
C ARG A 132 -20.48 10.54 -1.29
N ASP A 133 -21.63 9.99 -0.93
CA ASP A 133 -22.70 10.75 -0.27
C ASP A 133 -22.32 11.18 1.14
N VAL A 134 -21.72 10.25 1.90
CA VAL A 134 -21.21 10.57 3.24
C VAL A 134 -20.18 11.69 3.15
N LEU A 135 -19.24 11.64 2.21
CA LEU A 135 -18.24 12.71 2.00
C LEU A 135 -18.85 14.04 1.60
N GLY A 136 -19.89 14.02 0.75
CA GLY A 136 -20.66 15.22 0.39
C GLY A 136 -21.27 15.89 1.63
N HIS A 137 -21.90 15.09 2.50
CA HIS A 137 -22.45 15.57 3.76
C HIS A 137 -21.36 16.13 4.70
N LEU A 138 -20.24 15.42 4.86
CA LEU A 138 -19.14 15.84 5.74
C LEU A 138 -18.53 17.19 5.31
N ARG A 139 -18.34 17.42 4.00
CA ARG A 139 -17.83 18.70 3.50
C ARG A 139 -18.83 19.85 3.71
N GLY A 140 -20.12 19.60 3.49
CA GLY A 140 -21.18 20.60 3.65
C GLY A 140 -21.50 20.92 5.11
N ALA A 141 -21.95 19.92 5.87
CA ALA A 141 -22.46 20.06 7.22
C ALA A 141 -21.35 20.36 8.24
N LEU A 142 -20.22 19.64 8.18
CA LEU A 142 -19.12 19.78 9.14
C LEU A 142 -18.07 20.82 8.72
N LYS A 143 -18.27 21.50 7.57
CA LYS A 143 -17.37 22.53 7.03
C LYS A 143 -15.90 22.05 6.89
N ILE A 144 -15.71 20.76 6.64
CA ILE A 144 -14.41 20.14 6.42
C ILE A 144 -13.86 20.61 5.07
N LYS A 145 -12.63 21.12 5.06
CA LYS A 145 -11.95 21.62 3.85
C LYS A 145 -11.03 20.58 3.23
N ARG A 146 -10.41 19.74 4.06
CA ARG A 146 -9.44 18.73 3.65
C ARG A 146 -9.85 17.37 4.17
N VAL A 147 -9.96 16.39 3.29
CA VAL A 147 -10.31 15.02 3.64
C VAL A 147 -9.21 14.10 3.15
N LEU A 148 -8.58 13.40 4.09
CA LEU A 148 -7.72 12.27 3.80
C LEU A 148 -8.53 10.99 3.96
N GLY A 149 -8.29 10.02 3.08
CA GLY A 149 -8.87 8.68 3.20
C GLY A 149 -7.80 7.66 3.55
N ARG A 150 -8.14 6.70 4.41
CA ARG A 150 -7.37 5.48 4.62
C ARG A 150 -8.29 4.28 4.52
N ALA A 151 -7.90 3.32 3.70
CA ALA A 151 -8.63 2.06 3.58
C ALA A 151 -7.67 0.95 3.16
N GLN A 152 -8.15 -0.29 3.30
CA GLN A 152 -7.47 -1.47 2.79
C GLN A 152 -8.37 -2.35 1.93
N GLY A 153 -7.76 -3.16 1.06
CA GLY A 153 -8.49 -4.18 0.29
C GLY A 153 -9.54 -3.57 -0.65
N SER A 154 -10.74 -4.15 -0.66
CA SER A 154 -11.85 -3.68 -1.50
C SER A 154 -12.38 -2.30 -1.12
N ASP A 155 -12.15 -1.84 0.12
CA ASP A 155 -12.50 -0.45 0.50
C ASP A 155 -11.49 0.56 -0.05
N ALA A 156 -10.21 0.18 -0.14
CA ALA A 156 -9.18 1.02 -0.76
C ALA A 156 -9.47 1.24 -2.24
N ASP A 157 -9.93 0.17 -2.87
CA ASP A 157 -10.45 0.12 -4.22
C ASP A 157 -11.69 1.03 -4.43
N ALA A 158 -12.65 1.01 -3.52
CA ALA A 158 -13.79 1.94 -3.54
C ALA A 158 -13.35 3.41 -3.32
N MET A 159 -12.38 3.67 -2.44
CA MET A 159 -11.81 5.01 -2.27
C MET A 159 -11.06 5.48 -3.52
N SER A 160 -10.37 4.58 -4.24
CA SER A 160 -9.73 4.90 -5.52
C SER A 160 -10.74 5.32 -6.59
N ASP A 161 -11.91 4.66 -6.66
CA ASP A 161 -12.97 5.01 -7.62
C ASP A 161 -13.57 6.39 -7.29
N GLU A 162 -13.69 6.72 -6.00
CA GLU A 162 -14.20 8.01 -5.51
C GLU A 162 -13.09 9.01 -5.18
N ALA A 163 -11.90 8.84 -5.77
CA ALA A 163 -10.72 9.65 -5.48
C ALA A 163 -10.95 11.17 -5.55
N PRO A 164 -11.77 11.74 -6.47
CA PRO A 164 -12.04 13.18 -6.51
C PRO A 164 -12.68 13.75 -5.24
N ALA A 165 -13.27 12.92 -4.38
CA ALA A 165 -13.85 13.35 -3.11
C ALA A 165 -12.79 13.60 -2.01
N PHE A 166 -11.55 13.16 -2.24
CA PHE A 166 -10.44 13.21 -1.29
C PHE A 166 -9.33 14.15 -1.74
N ASP A 167 -8.67 14.76 -0.76
CA ASP A 167 -7.45 15.53 -0.97
C ASP A 167 -6.20 14.64 -1.00
N GLY A 168 -6.27 13.48 -0.34
CA GLY A 168 -5.27 12.43 -0.49
C GLY A 168 -5.68 11.09 0.11
N LEU A 169 -5.09 10.02 -0.39
CA LEU A 169 -5.44 8.64 -0.05
C LEU A 169 -4.23 7.82 0.42
N LEU A 170 -4.34 7.18 1.58
CA LEU A 170 -3.41 6.16 2.07
C LEU A 170 -4.04 4.80 1.89
N LEU A 171 -3.62 4.08 0.86
CA LEU A 171 -4.25 2.84 0.42
C LEU A 171 -3.34 1.67 0.75
N ARG A 172 -3.87 0.68 1.46
CA ARG A 172 -3.17 -0.57 1.72
C ARG A 172 -3.81 -1.69 0.92
N ASP A 173 -2.99 -2.46 0.21
CA ASP A 173 -3.48 -3.63 -0.51
C ASP A 173 -4.68 -3.23 -1.41
N ALA A 174 -4.50 -2.19 -2.24
CA ALA A 174 -5.44 -1.80 -3.30
C ALA A 174 -5.09 -2.53 -4.60
N SER A 175 -6.09 -2.89 -5.41
CA SER A 175 -5.91 -3.45 -6.75
C SER A 175 -5.87 -2.38 -7.84
N ARG A 176 -6.35 -1.17 -7.55
CA ARG A 176 -6.37 -0.03 -8.46
C ARG A 176 -5.94 1.26 -7.80
N GLU A 177 -5.35 2.12 -8.60
CA GLU A 177 -4.79 3.39 -8.16
C GLU A 177 -5.73 4.56 -8.44
N PRO A 178 -5.76 5.57 -7.56
CA PRO A 178 -6.48 6.81 -7.79
C PRO A 178 -6.03 7.51 -9.08
N ALA A 179 -7.00 7.91 -9.90
CA ALA A 179 -6.73 8.78 -11.04
C ALA A 179 -6.22 10.16 -10.56
N ALA A 180 -5.42 10.82 -11.40
CA ALA A 180 -5.04 12.21 -11.17
C ALA A 180 -6.29 13.11 -11.14
N PRO A 181 -6.31 14.19 -10.34
CA PRO A 181 -5.17 14.77 -9.62
C PRO A 181 -5.00 14.28 -8.16
N THR A 182 -5.85 13.38 -7.67
CA THR A 182 -5.84 12.98 -6.25
C THR A 182 -4.51 12.36 -5.88
N ARG A 183 -3.89 12.87 -4.81
CA ARG A 183 -2.62 12.38 -4.31
C ARG A 183 -2.82 11.07 -3.58
N PHE A 184 -1.91 10.12 -3.76
CA PHE A 184 -2.02 8.86 -3.04
C PHE A 184 -0.67 8.26 -2.65
N ILE A 185 -0.72 7.45 -1.61
CA ILE A 185 0.33 6.51 -1.24
C ILE A 185 -0.30 5.13 -1.16
N ALA A 186 0.12 4.24 -2.04
CA ALA A 186 -0.26 2.83 -2.03
C ALA A 186 0.84 2.00 -1.36
N SER A 187 0.44 1.02 -0.55
CA SER A 187 1.38 0.10 0.11
C SER A 187 0.85 -1.32 0.17
N TRP A 188 1.75 -2.31 0.19
CA TRP A 188 1.41 -3.73 0.32
C TRP A 188 2.57 -4.52 0.93
N GLY A 189 2.26 -5.69 1.48
CA GLY A 189 3.23 -6.61 2.09
C GLY A 189 3.60 -7.79 1.18
N ALA A 190 4.39 -8.71 1.73
CA ALA A 190 4.93 -9.88 1.05
C ALA A 190 3.85 -10.80 0.44
N ASP A 191 2.69 -10.88 1.09
CA ASP A 191 1.48 -11.52 0.57
C ASP A 191 1.12 -11.17 -0.88
N ALA A 192 1.42 -9.95 -1.33
CA ALA A 192 1.07 -9.52 -2.68
C ALA A 192 1.79 -10.32 -3.78
N TYR A 193 2.93 -10.95 -3.44
CA TYR A 193 3.73 -11.76 -4.36
C TYR A 193 3.66 -13.26 -4.05
N TRP A 194 3.45 -13.63 -2.78
CA TRP A 194 3.47 -15.03 -2.34
C TRP A 194 2.11 -15.73 -2.34
N ARG A 195 1.02 -15.03 -2.67
CA ARG A 195 -0.30 -15.63 -2.91
C ARG A 195 -0.40 -16.27 -4.30
N GLU A 196 -1.35 -17.18 -4.47
CA GLU A 196 -1.58 -17.91 -5.73
C GLU A 196 -1.80 -16.99 -6.92
N LYS A 197 -2.56 -15.90 -6.71
CA LYS A 197 -2.74 -14.82 -7.68
C LYS A 197 -2.05 -13.56 -7.14
N PRO A 198 -0.88 -13.17 -7.68
CA PRO A 198 -0.26 -11.89 -7.35
C PRO A 198 -1.22 -10.73 -7.64
N ARG A 199 -1.20 -9.70 -6.79
CA ARG A 199 -2.23 -8.66 -6.77
C ARG A 199 -2.28 -7.82 -8.04
N VAL A 200 -1.13 -7.29 -8.45
CA VAL A 200 -0.94 -6.42 -9.61
C VAL A 200 0.55 -6.47 -9.95
N ASP A 201 0.90 -6.79 -11.19
CA ASP A 201 2.26 -6.53 -11.69
C ASP A 201 2.35 -5.07 -12.08
N PHE A 202 2.94 -4.25 -11.21
CA PHE A 202 3.27 -2.87 -11.53
C PHE A 202 4.53 -2.85 -12.40
N THR A 203 4.36 -2.99 -13.72
CA THR A 203 5.48 -2.98 -14.68
C THR A 203 6.12 -1.60 -14.85
N ASN A 204 5.43 -0.54 -14.43
CA ASN A 204 5.85 0.85 -14.62
C ASN A 204 6.09 1.57 -13.29
N ALA A 205 6.84 2.67 -13.34
CA ALA A 205 6.99 3.57 -12.20
C ALA A 205 5.63 4.13 -11.71
N ALA A 206 5.59 4.60 -10.47
CA ALA A 206 4.41 5.27 -9.92
C ALA A 206 4.09 6.56 -10.69
N PRO A 207 2.81 6.91 -10.88
CA PRO A 207 2.43 8.17 -11.53
C PRO A 207 2.82 9.37 -10.67
N ALA A 208 2.85 10.58 -11.25
CA ALA A 208 3.31 11.79 -10.56
C ALA A 208 2.48 12.14 -9.30
N ASN A 209 1.18 11.84 -9.30
CA ASN A 209 0.27 12.00 -8.16
C ASN A 209 0.36 10.86 -7.14
N GLY A 210 1.18 9.84 -7.38
CA GLY A 210 1.25 8.62 -6.57
C GLY A 210 2.61 8.32 -5.98
N ARG A 211 2.62 7.54 -4.90
CA ARG A 211 3.78 6.79 -4.42
C ARG A 211 3.39 5.36 -4.12
N ARG A 212 4.34 4.44 -4.32
CA ARG A 212 4.16 3.01 -4.07
C ARG A 212 5.23 2.50 -3.12
N PHE A 213 4.82 1.80 -2.06
CA PHE A 213 5.73 1.24 -1.08
C PHE A 213 5.44 -0.23 -0.83
N TYR A 214 6.38 -1.08 -1.23
CA TYR A 214 6.40 -2.46 -0.81
C TYR A 214 7.04 -2.57 0.57
N LEU A 215 6.31 -3.11 1.55
CA LEU A 215 6.81 -3.33 2.90
C LEU A 215 7.47 -4.71 2.96
N ALA A 216 8.77 -4.74 2.66
CA ALA A 216 9.51 -5.98 2.46
C ALA A 216 9.42 -6.90 3.69
N GLY A 217 9.13 -8.18 3.44
CA GLY A 217 9.03 -9.24 4.43
C GLY A 217 7.93 -9.05 5.49
N ILE A 218 6.97 -8.14 5.29
CA ILE A 218 5.82 -7.97 6.20
C ILE A 218 4.66 -8.80 5.67
N ALA A 219 4.12 -9.69 6.51
CA ALA A 219 2.91 -10.44 6.20
C ALA A 219 1.64 -9.66 6.56
N ALA A 220 0.55 -9.91 5.84
CA ALA A 220 -0.73 -9.25 6.02
C ALA A 220 -1.50 -9.75 7.25
N SER A 221 -1.22 -10.99 7.68
CA SER A 221 -1.85 -11.63 8.84
C SER A 221 -0.79 -12.19 9.80
N THR A 222 -1.08 -12.09 11.09
CA THR A 222 -0.33 -12.72 12.18
C THR A 222 -1.10 -13.90 12.81
N THR A 223 -2.19 -14.34 12.18
CA THR A 223 -3.03 -15.43 12.68
C THR A 223 -2.29 -16.76 12.54
N ALA A 224 -2.02 -17.42 13.67
CA ALA A 224 -1.26 -18.68 13.71
C ALA A 224 -2.10 -19.94 13.42
N THR A 225 -3.38 -19.79 13.10
CA THR A 225 -4.31 -20.90 12.87
C THR A 225 -3.76 -21.85 11.81
N ASN A 226 -3.53 -23.11 12.21
CA ASN A 226 -2.99 -24.18 11.38
C ASN A 226 -1.61 -23.89 10.72
N CYS A 227 -0.85 -22.90 11.19
CA CYS A 227 0.48 -22.60 10.67
C CYS A 227 1.55 -23.53 11.27
N ALA A 228 2.43 -24.08 10.42
CA ALA A 228 3.44 -25.06 10.79
C ALA A 228 4.70 -24.42 11.40
N ALA A 229 5.20 -23.34 10.79
CA ALA A 229 6.35 -22.60 11.28
C ALA A 229 5.93 -21.42 12.19
N PRO A 230 6.83 -20.89 13.03
CA PRO A 230 6.57 -19.68 13.82
C PRO A 230 6.11 -18.53 12.92
N VAL A 231 5.11 -17.78 13.37
CA VAL A 231 4.47 -16.74 12.57
C VAL A 231 5.36 -15.51 12.44
N ASN A 232 5.42 -14.97 11.21
CA ASN A 232 5.96 -13.65 10.96
C ASN A 232 5.03 -12.57 11.51
N ALA A 233 5.36 -12.04 12.68
CA ALA A 233 4.60 -11.01 13.39
C ALA A 233 5.19 -9.59 13.21
N ARG A 234 5.99 -9.35 12.17
CA ARG A 234 6.59 -8.03 11.93
C ARG A 234 5.52 -6.96 11.69
N PRO A 235 5.55 -5.83 12.41
CA PRO A 235 4.49 -4.82 12.32
C PRO A 235 4.66 -3.91 11.09
N SER A 236 3.59 -3.68 10.34
CA SER A 236 3.54 -2.63 9.29
C SER A 236 3.36 -1.21 9.86
N ALA A 237 2.91 -1.12 11.10
CA ALA A 237 2.54 0.12 11.78
C ALA A 237 3.57 1.26 11.68
N PRO A 238 4.88 1.04 11.92
CA PRO A 238 5.88 2.10 11.80
C PRO A 238 5.93 2.74 10.41
N ALA A 239 5.87 1.92 9.36
CA ALA A 239 5.84 2.40 7.99
C ALA A 239 4.55 3.17 7.71
N LEU A 240 3.39 2.63 8.12
CA LEU A 240 2.09 3.25 7.87
C LEU A 240 1.96 4.62 8.54
N ARG A 241 2.48 4.79 9.76
CA ARG A 241 2.55 6.08 10.44
C ARG A 241 3.40 7.10 9.66
N ALA A 242 4.61 6.71 9.25
CA ALA A 242 5.49 7.59 8.49
C ALA A 242 4.89 7.97 7.13
N LEU A 243 4.30 7.00 6.41
CA LEU A 243 3.61 7.23 5.14
C LEU A 243 2.38 8.14 5.30
N PHE A 244 1.59 7.96 6.37
CA PHE A 244 0.50 8.87 6.70
C PHE A 244 1.00 10.31 6.95
N ALA A 245 2.06 10.47 7.76
CA ALA A 245 2.64 11.79 8.00
C ALA A 245 3.13 12.45 6.71
N ALA A 246 3.73 11.68 5.80
CA ALA A 246 4.17 12.16 4.50
C ALA A 246 3.00 12.54 3.57
N LEU A 247 1.90 11.77 3.56
CA LEU A 247 0.68 12.12 2.83
C LEU A 247 0.03 13.39 3.38
N ASP A 248 -0.05 13.52 4.69
CA ASP A 248 -0.59 14.70 5.36
C ASP A 248 0.22 15.96 5.00
N GLU A 249 1.55 15.89 5.04
CA GLU A 249 2.42 16.99 4.61
C GLU A 249 2.29 17.29 3.11
N TRP A 250 2.17 16.25 2.28
CA TRP A 250 2.01 16.43 0.85
C TRP A 250 0.73 17.19 0.54
N THR A 251 -0.39 16.78 1.12
CA THR A 251 -1.69 17.41 0.89
C THR A 251 -1.81 18.79 1.55
N ALA A 252 -1.27 18.99 2.74
CA ALA A 252 -1.37 20.26 3.46
C ALA A 252 -0.36 21.33 2.99
N LYS A 253 0.84 20.92 2.61
CA LYS A 253 1.98 21.84 2.37
C LYS A 253 2.67 21.66 1.02
N GLY A 254 2.22 20.69 0.20
CA GLY A 254 2.86 20.39 -1.09
C GLY A 254 4.20 19.67 -0.99
N VAL A 255 4.63 19.26 0.21
CA VAL A 255 5.91 18.58 0.42
C VAL A 255 5.79 17.13 -0.06
N ALA A 256 6.40 16.82 -1.21
CA ALA A 256 6.33 15.49 -1.79
C ALA A 256 6.82 14.41 -0.80
N PRO A 257 6.18 13.22 -0.76
CA PRO A 257 6.67 12.09 0.02
C PRO A 257 7.97 11.57 -0.59
N PRO A 258 8.70 10.72 0.16
CA PRO A 258 9.86 10.00 -0.36
C PRO A 258 9.54 9.28 -1.68
N ALA A 259 10.57 9.04 -2.49
CA ALA A 259 10.42 8.28 -3.73
C ALA A 259 9.87 6.87 -3.44
N SER A 260 9.09 6.34 -4.40
CA SER A 260 8.52 5.00 -4.32
C SER A 260 9.61 3.95 -4.06
N ARG A 261 9.27 2.94 -3.26
CA ARG A 261 10.07 1.73 -3.01
C ARG A 261 9.22 0.51 -3.28
N ALA A 262 8.71 0.40 -4.50
CA ALA A 262 8.02 -0.80 -4.98
C ALA A 262 8.97 -1.56 -5.93
N PRO A 263 9.03 -2.90 -5.87
CA PRO A 263 9.77 -3.70 -6.82
C PRO A 263 9.33 -3.40 -8.25
N LEU A 264 10.31 -3.25 -9.14
CA LEU A 264 10.11 -3.24 -10.59
C LEU A 264 10.50 -4.60 -11.17
N ASP A 265 10.36 -4.79 -12.49
CA ASP A 265 10.67 -6.07 -13.13
C ASP A 265 12.08 -6.61 -12.82
N ALA A 266 13.07 -5.71 -12.76
CA ALA A 266 14.46 -6.05 -12.44
C ALA A 266 14.66 -6.52 -10.98
N ASP A 267 13.73 -6.21 -10.09
CA ASP A 267 13.75 -6.59 -8.67
C ASP A 267 13.06 -7.94 -8.42
N LEU A 268 12.36 -8.45 -9.43
CA LEU A 268 11.60 -9.70 -9.36
C LEU A 268 12.35 -10.84 -10.06
N ALA A 269 12.11 -12.06 -9.61
CA ALA A 269 12.57 -13.30 -10.23
C ALA A 269 11.44 -14.35 -10.23
N SER A 270 11.57 -15.40 -11.04
CA SER A 270 10.70 -16.57 -10.90
C SER A 270 10.92 -17.19 -9.52
N ALA A 271 9.83 -17.52 -8.81
CA ALA A 271 9.93 -18.15 -7.49
C ALA A 271 10.71 -19.47 -7.50
N GLN A 272 10.65 -20.20 -8.61
CA GLN A 272 11.38 -21.47 -8.79
C GLN A 272 12.89 -21.27 -8.98
N ASP A 273 13.31 -20.09 -9.44
CA ASP A 273 14.72 -19.77 -9.67
C ASP A 273 15.40 -19.20 -8.41
N LEU A 274 14.63 -18.91 -7.35
CA LEU A 274 15.19 -18.41 -6.11
C LEU A 274 16.02 -19.48 -5.40
N LYS A 275 17.24 -19.10 -5.03
CA LYS A 275 18.15 -19.96 -4.28
C LYS A 275 17.96 -19.75 -2.79
N TRP A 276 17.15 -20.62 -2.17
CA TRP A 276 16.94 -20.61 -0.73
C TRP A 276 18.16 -21.20 0.01
N PRO A 277 18.63 -20.56 1.10
CA PRO A 277 19.61 -21.18 1.99
C PRO A 277 19.02 -22.43 2.65
N LYS A 278 19.90 -23.35 3.06
CA LYS A 278 19.51 -24.49 3.88
C LYS A 278 19.14 -23.98 5.28
N ILE A 279 17.84 -23.94 5.55
CA ILE A 279 17.25 -23.47 6.80
C ILE A 279 16.43 -24.61 7.42
N PRO A 280 16.64 -24.95 8.70
CA PRO A 280 15.84 -25.95 9.40
C PRO A 280 14.36 -25.56 9.43
N ALA A 281 13.48 -26.50 9.07
CA ALA A 281 12.03 -26.33 9.09
C ALA A 281 11.49 -25.13 8.27
N LEU A 282 12.25 -24.65 7.27
CA LEU A 282 11.75 -23.67 6.32
C LEU A 282 10.58 -24.28 5.52
N PRO A 283 9.39 -23.64 5.52
CA PRO A 283 8.31 -24.05 4.65
C PRO A 283 8.75 -24.06 3.18
N ALA A 284 8.28 -25.03 2.40
CA ALA A 284 8.48 -24.99 0.95
C ALA A 284 7.77 -23.74 0.39
N PRO A 285 8.40 -22.97 -0.52
CA PRO A 285 7.73 -21.89 -1.19
C PRO A 285 6.53 -22.45 -1.99
N PRO A 286 5.43 -21.69 -2.10
CA PRO A 286 4.30 -22.07 -2.92
C PRO A 286 4.73 -22.39 -4.37
N GLU A 287 4.20 -23.47 -4.95
CA GLU A 287 4.54 -23.92 -6.30
C GLU A 287 4.11 -22.91 -7.39
N GLY A 288 4.73 -22.99 -8.58
CA GLY A 288 4.35 -22.20 -9.76
C GLY A 288 5.35 -21.10 -10.17
N ALA A 289 5.27 -20.68 -11.43
CA ALA A 289 6.21 -19.74 -12.06
C ALA A 289 5.87 -18.26 -11.77
N ARG A 290 5.51 -17.95 -10.53
CA ARG A 290 5.15 -16.59 -10.11
C ARG A 290 6.38 -15.70 -10.02
N ARG A 291 6.23 -14.41 -10.33
CA ARG A 291 7.27 -13.39 -10.13
C ARG A 291 7.22 -12.90 -8.68
N VAL A 292 8.35 -13.01 -7.98
CA VAL A 292 8.49 -12.66 -6.56
C VAL A 292 9.72 -11.79 -6.34
N PRO A 293 9.76 -10.99 -5.26
CA PRO A 293 10.93 -10.24 -4.86
C PRO A 293 12.17 -11.13 -4.76
N LYS A 294 13.29 -10.64 -5.31
CA LYS A 294 14.60 -11.27 -5.08
C LYS A 294 14.90 -11.31 -3.59
N ILE A 295 15.55 -12.38 -3.16
CA ILE A 295 15.98 -12.62 -1.78
C ILE A 295 17.50 -12.52 -1.66
N ASP A 296 17.99 -12.16 -0.46
CA ASP A 296 19.40 -12.23 -0.11
C ASP A 296 19.81 -13.66 0.28
N ALA A 297 21.09 -13.84 0.63
CA ALA A 297 21.64 -15.15 1.01
C ALA A 297 20.99 -15.74 2.27
N ASP A 298 20.25 -14.94 3.05
CA ASP A 298 19.50 -15.40 4.22
C ASP A 298 18.04 -15.68 3.89
N GLY A 299 17.62 -15.56 2.64
CA GLY A 299 16.24 -15.75 2.22
C GLY A 299 15.32 -14.59 2.59
N ASN A 300 15.87 -13.43 2.93
CA ASN A 300 15.10 -12.23 3.20
C ASN A 300 14.96 -11.38 1.93
N GLU A 301 13.78 -10.80 1.72
CA GLU A 301 13.51 -10.00 0.54
C GLU A 301 14.37 -8.73 0.48
N VAL A 302 14.94 -8.46 -0.70
CA VAL A 302 15.86 -7.34 -0.95
C VAL A 302 15.14 -6.06 -1.38
N PRO A 303 14.22 -6.07 -2.37
CA PRO A 303 13.65 -4.83 -2.87
C PRO A 303 12.58 -4.27 -1.92
N GLY A 304 12.32 -2.98 -2.09
CA GLY A 304 11.29 -2.24 -1.36
C GLY A 304 11.75 -1.56 -0.08
N LEU A 305 10.80 -1.21 0.79
CA LEU A 305 11.06 -0.60 2.09
C LEU A 305 11.38 -1.68 3.12
N ARG A 306 12.67 -1.86 3.42
CA ARG A 306 13.13 -2.67 4.55
C ARG A 306 13.09 -1.83 5.84
N LEU A 307 12.15 -2.13 6.73
CA LEU A 307 12.17 -1.61 8.10
C LEU A 307 13.41 -2.14 8.86
N PRO A 308 13.83 -1.50 9.97
CA PRO A 308 15.11 -1.81 10.62
C PRO A 308 15.29 -3.30 10.99
N ASP A 309 14.21 -3.99 11.35
CA ASP A 309 14.17 -5.41 11.68
C ASP A 309 14.38 -6.37 10.48
N LEU A 310 14.20 -5.92 9.24
CA LEU A 310 14.61 -6.69 8.04
C LEU A 310 15.93 -6.19 7.45
N ALA A 311 16.27 -4.92 7.65
CA ALA A 311 17.56 -4.37 7.27
C ALA A 311 18.69 -4.93 8.15
N LEU A 312 18.40 -5.25 9.41
CA LEU A 312 19.29 -5.92 10.35
C LEU A 312 18.60 -7.18 10.94
N PRO A 313 18.41 -8.23 10.12
CA PRO A 313 17.53 -9.34 10.45
C PRO A 313 18.11 -10.25 11.54
N ILE A 314 17.23 -10.82 12.37
CA ILE A 314 17.56 -11.90 13.32
C ILE A 314 16.87 -13.22 12.97
N ALA A 315 16.18 -13.24 11.83
CA ALA A 315 15.44 -14.37 11.30
C ALA A 315 15.34 -14.26 9.78
N THR A 316 14.96 -15.35 9.14
CA THR A 316 14.41 -15.32 7.77
C THR A 316 12.92 -15.10 7.87
N TYR A 317 12.43 -14.05 7.23
CA TYR A 317 11.02 -13.67 7.19
C TYR A 317 10.46 -13.94 5.80
N THR A 318 9.50 -14.85 5.71
CA THR A 318 8.81 -15.19 4.46
C THR A 318 7.40 -14.62 4.43
N GLY A 319 6.86 -14.40 3.23
CA GLY A 319 5.46 -14.04 3.01
C GLY A 319 4.49 -15.23 2.96
N PHE A 320 4.97 -16.44 3.25
CA PHE A 320 4.22 -17.69 3.20
C PHE A 320 4.60 -18.61 4.36
N ASN A 321 3.72 -19.55 4.70
CA ASN A 321 3.97 -20.58 5.70
C ASN A 321 3.21 -21.85 5.32
N ALA A 322 3.67 -23.00 5.82
CA ALA A 322 3.02 -24.29 5.56
C ALA A 322 1.85 -24.53 6.53
N GLN A 323 0.91 -25.36 6.11
CA GLN A 323 -0.15 -25.87 6.98
C GLN A 323 0.36 -27.05 7.82
N LYS A 324 -0.07 -27.15 9.09
CA LYS A 324 0.18 -28.35 9.92
C LYS A 324 -0.65 -29.53 9.43
N ASP A 325 -1.95 -29.30 9.23
CA ASP A 325 -2.89 -30.26 8.65
C ASP A 325 -3.39 -29.75 7.29
N LYS A 326 -3.15 -30.54 6.24
CA LYS A 326 -3.58 -30.23 4.86
C LYS A 326 -5.10 -30.19 4.70
N LYS A 327 -5.87 -30.83 5.60
CA LYS A 327 -7.34 -30.81 5.57
C LYS A 327 -7.94 -29.69 6.44
N GLY A 328 -7.11 -29.02 7.24
CA GLY A 328 -7.51 -27.90 8.09
C GLY A 328 -7.63 -26.57 7.34
N PRO A 329 -8.01 -25.49 8.04
CA PRO A 329 -8.06 -24.15 7.45
C PRO A 329 -6.69 -23.71 6.90
N LEU A 330 -6.68 -22.85 5.89
CA LEU A 330 -5.44 -22.32 5.31
C LEU A 330 -4.64 -21.52 6.35
N CYS A 331 -3.32 -21.71 6.38
CA CYS A 331 -2.43 -20.78 7.07
C CYS A 331 -2.28 -19.53 6.21
N VAL A 332 -2.63 -18.37 6.78
CA VAL A 332 -2.65 -17.08 6.06
C VAL A 332 -1.54 -16.13 6.51
N ALA A 333 -0.65 -16.59 7.40
CA ALA A 333 0.48 -15.82 7.90
C ALA A 333 1.79 -16.20 7.19
N GLY A 334 2.76 -15.29 7.25
CA GLY A 334 4.15 -15.59 6.87
C GLY A 334 4.87 -16.41 7.95
N ALA A 335 6.09 -16.87 7.66
CA ALA A 335 6.94 -17.54 8.63
C ALA A 335 8.11 -16.66 9.08
N ALA A 336 8.51 -16.79 10.34
CA ALA A 336 9.73 -16.21 10.89
C ALA A 336 10.60 -17.34 11.43
N ILE A 337 11.70 -17.64 10.74
CA ILE A 337 12.63 -18.70 11.15
C ILE A 337 13.87 -18.06 11.77
N PRO A 338 14.03 -18.08 13.11
CA PRO A 338 15.14 -17.42 13.79
C PRO A 338 16.50 -17.87 13.26
N PHE A 339 17.47 -16.97 13.24
CA PHE A 339 18.87 -17.35 13.09
C PHE A 339 19.33 -18.10 14.34
N ALA A 340 20.26 -19.03 14.17
CA ALA A 340 20.94 -19.64 15.32
C ALA A 340 21.66 -18.55 16.13
N ALA A 341 21.63 -18.64 17.46
CA ALA A 341 22.37 -17.70 18.31
C ALA A 341 23.89 -17.90 18.15
N THR A 342 24.34 -19.16 18.18
CA THR A 342 25.76 -19.52 18.14
C THR A 342 26.12 -20.40 16.94
N LYS A 343 27.43 -20.47 16.63
CA LYS A 343 27.99 -21.37 15.61
C LYS A 343 27.63 -22.84 15.89
N VAL A 344 27.73 -23.25 17.15
CA VAL A 344 27.41 -24.61 17.59
C VAL A 344 25.96 -24.97 17.28
N ASP A 345 25.03 -24.03 17.53
CA ASP A 345 23.61 -24.23 17.28
C ASP A 345 23.31 -24.37 15.77
N ARG A 346 23.93 -23.53 14.91
CA ARG A 346 23.70 -23.67 13.46
C ARG A 346 24.30 -24.96 12.90
N GLU A 347 25.49 -25.37 13.36
CA GLU A 347 26.15 -26.60 12.89
C GLU A 347 25.35 -27.83 13.29
N LYS A 348 24.87 -27.88 14.55
CA LYS A 348 24.01 -28.95 15.05
C LYS A 348 22.72 -29.09 14.24
N ASN A 349 22.12 -27.96 13.86
CA ASN A 349 20.87 -27.95 13.09
C ASN A 349 21.08 -27.96 11.57
N ALA A 350 22.34 -27.99 11.10
CA ALA A 350 22.71 -27.85 9.70
C ALA A 350 22.10 -26.61 9.01
N ASP A 351 22.00 -25.50 9.75
CA ASP A 351 21.61 -24.19 9.24
C ASP A 351 22.81 -23.54 8.55
N SER A 352 22.62 -23.18 7.28
CA SER A 352 23.67 -22.58 6.45
C SER A 352 23.86 -21.08 6.69
N ARG A 353 22.89 -20.41 7.33
CA ARG A 353 22.98 -18.98 7.65
C ARG A 353 24.00 -18.75 8.76
N SER A 354 24.70 -17.63 8.72
CA SER A 354 25.58 -17.23 9.83
C SER A 354 24.77 -17.03 11.11
N ALA A 355 25.27 -17.55 12.23
CA ALA A 355 24.66 -17.35 13.53
C ALA A 355 24.73 -15.87 13.95
N LEU A 356 23.93 -15.45 14.93
CA LEU A 356 23.86 -14.06 15.39
C LEU A 356 25.22 -13.53 15.86
N VAL A 357 25.96 -14.32 16.64
CA VAL A 357 27.30 -13.94 17.11
C VAL A 357 28.31 -13.85 15.97
N GLU A 358 28.27 -14.76 14.99
CA GLU A 358 29.17 -14.70 13.82
C GLU A 358 28.85 -13.49 12.93
N ARG A 359 27.57 -13.14 12.81
CA ARG A 359 27.09 -12.06 11.94
C ARG A 359 27.38 -10.67 12.50
N TYR A 360 27.10 -10.47 13.79
CA TYR A 360 27.12 -9.13 14.40
C TYR A 360 28.23 -8.96 15.44
N GLY A 361 28.89 -10.03 15.86
CA GLY A 361 29.97 -10.03 16.85
C GLY A 361 29.49 -9.78 18.29
N SER A 362 28.72 -8.72 18.53
CA SER A 362 28.19 -8.38 19.85
C SER A 362 26.83 -7.70 19.80
N ARG A 363 26.09 -7.81 20.90
CA ARG A 363 24.83 -7.07 21.09
C ARG A 363 25.02 -5.56 21.02
N ALA A 364 26.13 -5.04 21.54
CA ALA A 364 26.44 -3.61 21.51
C ALA A 364 26.59 -3.11 20.06
N TYR A 365 27.31 -3.86 19.21
CA TYR A 365 27.44 -3.54 17.79
C TYR A 365 26.10 -3.62 17.07
N PHE A 366 25.29 -4.65 17.35
CA PHE A 366 23.94 -4.78 16.77
C PHE A 366 23.04 -3.59 17.10
N VAL A 367 22.99 -3.19 18.38
CA VAL A 367 22.17 -2.04 18.83
C VAL A 367 22.66 -0.73 18.20
N ALA A 368 23.97 -0.51 18.13
CA ALA A 368 24.54 0.68 17.49
C ALA A 368 24.20 0.72 15.98
N THR A 369 24.32 -0.41 15.29
CA THR A 369 23.97 -0.54 13.86
C THR A 369 22.47 -0.35 13.62
N MET A 370 21.63 -0.90 14.50
CA MET A 370 20.17 -0.70 14.46
C MET A 370 19.82 0.79 14.51
N ARG A 371 20.49 1.56 15.38
CA ARG A 371 20.30 3.01 15.47
C ARG A 371 20.67 3.72 14.16
N VAL A 372 21.83 3.41 13.58
CA VAL A 372 22.25 3.99 12.30
C VAL A 372 21.22 3.73 11.19
N ILE A 373 20.68 2.50 11.11
CA ILE A 373 19.65 2.13 10.14
C ILE A 373 18.36 2.89 10.40
N ALA A 374 17.91 2.95 11.66
CA ALA A 374 16.68 3.62 12.03
C ALA A 374 16.75 5.14 11.78
N ASP A 375 17.84 5.79 12.18
CA ASP A 375 18.09 7.23 11.98
C ASP A 375 18.13 7.58 10.48
N LYS A 376 18.67 6.69 9.64
CA LYS A 376 18.62 6.86 8.19
C LYS A 376 17.18 6.90 7.68
N LEU A 377 16.32 5.98 8.12
CA LEU A 377 14.91 5.97 7.70
C LEU A 377 14.14 7.19 8.24
N VAL A 378 14.49 7.71 9.42
CA VAL A 378 13.93 8.97 9.94
C VAL A 378 14.31 10.14 9.04
N LYS A 379 15.59 10.27 8.69
CA LYS A 379 16.08 11.30 7.77
C LYS A 379 15.40 11.23 6.40
N GLU A 380 15.12 10.00 5.95
CA GLU A 380 14.40 9.74 4.69
C GLU A 380 12.88 9.90 4.80
N ARG A 381 12.33 10.25 5.98
CA ARG A 381 10.88 10.37 6.27
C ARG A 381 10.10 9.07 6.03
N LEU A 382 10.75 7.92 6.24
CA LEU A 382 10.18 6.57 6.10
C LEU A 382 10.03 5.84 7.44
N LEU A 383 10.40 6.51 8.52
CA LEU A 383 10.19 6.09 9.90
C LEU A 383 10.01 7.34 10.76
N LEU A 384 9.15 7.30 11.77
CA LEU A 384 9.07 8.38 12.76
C LEU A 384 10.13 8.17 13.84
N GLN A 385 10.57 9.25 14.50
CA GLN A 385 11.61 9.15 15.54
C GLN A 385 11.21 8.18 16.66
N GLN A 386 9.97 8.25 17.14
CA GLN A 386 9.45 7.34 18.17
C GLN A 386 9.53 5.86 17.75
N ASP A 387 9.36 5.57 16.46
CA ASP A 387 9.45 4.22 15.93
C ASP A 387 10.90 3.76 15.80
N ALA A 388 11.80 4.66 15.42
CA ALA A 388 13.24 4.42 15.43
C ALA A 388 13.73 4.07 16.85
N ASP A 389 13.31 4.85 17.84
CA ASP A 389 13.65 4.61 19.24
C ASP A 389 13.11 3.26 19.73
N ALA A 390 11.89 2.89 19.34
CA ALA A 390 11.30 1.59 19.64
C ALA A 390 12.09 0.42 19.02
N TYR A 391 12.54 0.53 17.78
CA TYR A 391 13.41 -0.48 17.16
C TYR A 391 14.75 -0.63 17.89
N VAL A 392 15.37 0.49 18.26
CA VAL A 392 16.64 0.48 19.01
C VAL A 392 16.45 -0.10 20.42
N ALA A 393 15.31 0.18 21.07
CA ALA A 393 14.96 -0.41 22.36
C ALA A 393 14.76 -1.93 22.24
N ALA A 394 13.98 -2.38 21.25
CA ALA A 394 13.76 -3.80 20.99
C ALA A 394 15.06 -4.55 20.68
N ALA A 395 15.99 -3.91 19.97
CA ALA A 395 17.30 -4.49 19.64
C ALA A 395 18.14 -4.85 20.88
N ARG A 396 17.91 -4.20 22.03
CA ARG A 396 18.60 -4.54 23.29
C ARG A 396 18.18 -5.90 23.85
N SER A 397 17.01 -6.38 23.46
CA SER A 397 16.45 -7.67 23.86
C SER A 397 16.66 -8.76 22.82
N ALA A 398 17.44 -8.49 21.76
CA ALA A 398 17.73 -9.47 20.71
C ALA A 398 18.41 -10.73 21.29
N PRO A 399 18.13 -11.93 20.76
CA PRO A 399 18.56 -13.21 21.34
C PRO A 399 20.02 -13.55 20.98
N PHE A 400 20.95 -12.69 21.39
CA PHE A 400 22.40 -12.91 21.33
C PHE A 400 22.88 -13.83 22.43
#